data_AF-A0A3B0X4I8-F1
#
_entry.id   AF-A0A3B0X4I8-F1
#
_cell.length_a   1.000
_cell.length_b   1.000
_cell.length_c   1.000
_cell.angle_alpha   90.00
_cell.angle_beta   90.00
_cell.angle_gamma   90.00
#
_symmetry.space_group_name_H-M   'P 1'
#
loop_
_entity.id
_entity.type
_entity.pdbx_description
1 polymer ?
#
loop_
_entity_poly.entity_id
_entity_poly.type
_entity_poly.pdbx_seq_one_letter_code
_entity_poly.pdbx_strand_id
1 'polypeptide(L)'
;MKKILLKNIILAFVLISGIEMANALPVSEFTGRFEFYEQGELLFTDTKVAGVFDIDNGQGFFESSVDFQGASWRADIAEMIQWTGVSGSGAIEEKRFSWNTETWLVNNVQFECRVSFELDGCVAYRDSGGELLSSEQSSYSFSLSEGQFAGGVFIDWGEYTDIPVLSAMQIISLEGNILTVGSIDTDFDGIPGTALLDAPFLGATWSFDGQQDFSVVPVPGAVWLFISGFAGLMLTGLKRKQT
;
A
#
# COMPACT_ATOMS: atom_id res chain seq x y z
N MET A 1 15.08 17.25 -19.56
CA MET A 1 14.00 16.40 -20.13
C MET A 1 13.34 15.45 -19.12
N LYS A 2 14.02 14.92 -18.08
CA LYS A 2 13.40 14.04 -17.05
C LYS A 2 12.25 14.67 -16.23
N LYS A 3 12.29 15.97 -15.91
CA LYS A 3 11.26 16.65 -15.07
C LYS A 3 9.86 16.73 -15.70
N ILE A 4 9.75 16.66 -17.03
CA ILE A 4 8.44 16.73 -17.72
C ILE A 4 7.73 15.36 -17.66
N LEU A 5 8.49 14.27 -17.62
CA LEU A 5 7.93 12.92 -17.51
C LEU A 5 7.26 12.73 -16.14
N LEU A 6 7.93 13.09 -15.04
CA LEU A 6 7.42 12.90 -13.67
C LEU A 6 6.11 13.68 -13.39
N LYS A 7 5.98 14.89 -13.95
CA LYS A 7 4.74 15.69 -13.87
C LYS A 7 3.56 15.01 -14.53
N ASN A 8 3.76 14.36 -15.67
CA ASN A 8 2.67 13.67 -16.38
C ASN A 8 2.31 12.33 -15.72
N ILE A 9 3.26 11.69 -15.02
CA ILE A 9 3.05 10.42 -14.31
C ILE A 9 2.19 10.63 -13.06
N ILE A 10 2.51 11.65 -12.25
CA ILE A 10 1.71 12.00 -11.06
C ILE A 10 0.35 12.59 -11.48
N LEU A 11 0.30 13.41 -12.54
CA LEU A 11 -0.97 13.92 -13.05
C LEU A 11 -1.84 12.81 -13.65
N ALA A 12 -1.26 11.77 -14.25
CA ALA A 12 -2.00 10.58 -14.69
C ALA A 12 -2.54 9.78 -13.50
N PHE A 13 -1.76 9.60 -12.43
CA PHE A 13 -2.24 8.98 -11.18
C PHE A 13 -3.42 9.75 -10.56
N VAL A 14 -3.34 11.09 -10.52
CA VAL A 14 -4.43 11.96 -10.02
C VAL A 14 -5.62 12.04 -10.99
N LEU A 15 -5.42 11.82 -12.29
CA LEU A 15 -6.49 11.81 -13.29
C LEU A 15 -7.22 10.47 -13.35
N ILE A 16 -6.56 9.36 -13.01
CA ILE A 16 -7.19 8.03 -12.94
C ILE A 16 -8.13 7.95 -11.74
N SER A 17 -7.75 8.52 -10.58
CA SER A 17 -8.61 8.60 -9.39
C SER A 17 -9.80 9.56 -9.53
N GLY A 18 -9.85 10.38 -10.60
CA GLY A 18 -10.91 11.35 -10.86
C GLY A 18 -12.05 10.87 -11.77
N ILE A 19 -11.99 9.64 -12.28
CA ILE A 19 -13.04 9.09 -13.15
C ILE A 19 -13.83 8.07 -12.34
N GLU A 20 -14.86 8.55 -11.62
CA GLU A 20 -15.92 7.71 -11.06
C GLU A 20 -16.68 7.02 -12.20
N MET A 21 -16.13 5.91 -12.69
CA MET A 21 -16.85 4.96 -13.52
C MET A 21 -16.75 3.61 -12.86
N ALA A 22 -17.89 3.16 -12.33
CA ALA A 22 -18.12 1.81 -11.84
C ALA A 22 -17.75 0.77 -12.93
N ASN A 23 -16.50 0.34 -12.90
CA ASN A 23 -15.95 -0.80 -13.61
C ASN A 23 -14.97 -1.44 -12.62
N ALA A 24 -14.89 -2.76 -12.60
CA ALA A 24 -13.96 -3.50 -11.75
C ALA A 24 -12.59 -2.81 -11.81
N LEU A 25 -12.12 -2.35 -10.65
CA LEU A 25 -10.85 -1.66 -10.51
C LEU A 25 -9.78 -2.56 -11.13
N PRO A 26 -8.85 -2.03 -11.95
CA PRO A 26 -7.77 -2.83 -12.47
C PRO A 26 -6.96 -3.35 -11.28
N VAL A 27 -7.16 -4.62 -10.95
CA VAL A 27 -6.28 -5.36 -10.04
C VAL A 27 -4.91 -5.33 -10.69
N SER A 28 -4.07 -4.43 -10.20
CA SER A 28 -2.70 -4.30 -10.68
C SER A 28 -1.87 -5.34 -9.96
N GLU A 29 -1.31 -6.28 -10.73
CA GLU A 29 -0.38 -7.25 -10.19
C GLU A 29 0.95 -6.54 -9.93
N PHE A 30 1.35 -6.56 -8.67
CA PHE A 30 2.67 -6.13 -8.27
C PHE A 30 3.59 -7.36 -8.24
N THR A 31 4.79 -7.25 -8.82
CA THR A 31 5.84 -8.25 -8.66
C THR A 31 7.11 -7.59 -8.14
N GLY A 32 7.74 -8.19 -7.14
CA GLY A 32 8.82 -7.55 -6.43
C GLY A 32 9.89 -8.48 -5.90
N ARG A 33 10.96 -7.83 -5.46
CA ARG A 33 12.00 -8.38 -4.62
C ARG A 33 11.84 -7.78 -3.22
N PHE A 34 11.79 -8.67 -2.24
CA PHE A 34 11.80 -8.32 -0.83
C PHE A 34 13.15 -8.70 -0.23
N GLU A 35 13.71 -7.84 0.61
CA GLU A 35 14.96 -8.07 1.31
C GLU A 35 14.81 -7.79 2.81
N PHE A 36 15.36 -8.69 3.62
CA PHE A 36 15.41 -8.57 5.06
C PHE A 36 16.86 -8.40 5.51
N TYR A 37 17.13 -7.31 6.22
CA TYR A 37 18.44 -7.02 6.78
C TYR A 37 18.39 -7.11 8.30
N GLU A 38 19.41 -7.70 8.92
CA GLU A 38 19.60 -7.66 10.36
C GLU A 38 21.04 -7.22 10.65
N GLN A 39 21.21 -6.21 11.51
CA GLN A 39 22.54 -5.67 11.85
C GLN A 39 23.38 -5.23 10.63
N GLY A 40 22.72 -4.78 9.55
CA GLY A 40 23.38 -4.36 8.31
C GLY A 40 23.73 -5.49 7.35
N GLU A 41 23.44 -6.74 7.69
CA GLU A 41 23.66 -7.88 6.80
C GLU A 41 22.35 -8.33 6.14
N LEU A 42 22.39 -8.53 4.82
CA LEU A 42 21.29 -9.12 4.08
C LEU A 42 21.15 -10.60 4.49
N LEU A 43 20.10 -10.91 5.24
CA LEU A 43 19.82 -12.28 5.68
C LEU A 43 18.93 -13.04 4.69
N PHE A 44 18.05 -12.32 3.99
CA PHE A 44 17.05 -12.93 3.14
C PHE A 44 16.72 -12.10 1.93
N THR A 45 16.39 -12.80 0.85
CA THR A 45 15.78 -12.20 -0.32
C THR A 45 14.67 -13.10 -0.84
N ASP A 46 13.45 -12.59 -0.93
CA ASP A 46 12.39 -13.19 -1.73
C ASP A 46 12.34 -12.47 -3.08
N THR A 47 12.45 -13.23 -4.16
CA THR A 47 12.40 -12.68 -5.54
C THR A 47 11.06 -12.93 -6.23
N LYS A 48 10.10 -13.49 -5.50
CA LYS A 48 8.79 -13.88 -6.00
C LYS A 48 7.69 -13.39 -5.07
N VAL A 49 7.77 -12.12 -4.70
CA VAL A 49 6.68 -11.42 -4.03
C VAL A 49 5.68 -11.01 -5.09
N ALA A 50 4.44 -11.44 -4.93
CA ALA A 50 3.33 -10.99 -5.74
C ALA A 50 2.31 -10.29 -4.84
N GLY A 51 1.59 -9.32 -5.37
CA GLY A 51 0.57 -8.64 -4.58
C GLY A 51 -0.48 -8.00 -5.44
N VAL A 52 -1.58 -7.66 -4.78
CA VAL A 52 -2.62 -6.82 -5.34
C VAL A 52 -2.60 -5.51 -4.60
N PHE A 53 -2.62 -4.43 -5.37
CA PHE A 53 -2.62 -3.09 -4.80
C PHE A 53 -3.73 -2.23 -5.40
N ASP A 54 -4.51 -1.62 -4.52
CA ASP A 54 -5.56 -0.64 -4.81
C ASP A 54 -5.14 0.71 -4.24
N ILE A 55 -4.55 1.53 -5.11
CA ILE A 55 -4.05 2.88 -4.77
C ILE A 55 -5.20 3.79 -4.34
N ASP A 56 -6.37 3.65 -4.97
CA ASP A 56 -7.49 4.56 -4.79
C ASP A 56 -8.11 4.37 -3.40
N ASN A 57 -8.21 3.11 -2.96
CA ASN A 57 -8.72 2.78 -1.63
C ASN A 57 -7.62 2.67 -0.57
N GLY A 58 -6.33 2.78 -0.95
CA GLY A 58 -5.20 2.69 -0.02
C GLY A 58 -5.00 1.29 0.57
N GLN A 59 -5.55 0.26 -0.07
CA GLN A 59 -5.61 -1.10 0.42
C GLN A 59 -4.92 -2.07 -0.52
N GLY A 60 -4.62 -3.26 -0.03
CA GLY A 60 -4.02 -4.33 -0.82
C GLY A 60 -3.32 -5.33 0.06
N PHE A 61 -2.60 -6.25 -0.57
CA PHE A 61 -1.81 -7.24 0.13
C PHE A 61 -0.64 -7.69 -0.73
N PHE A 62 0.41 -8.13 -0.06
CA PHE A 62 1.54 -8.84 -0.64
C PHE A 62 1.57 -10.26 -0.09
N GLU A 63 1.82 -11.21 -0.98
CA GLU A 63 2.01 -12.61 -0.64
C GLU A 63 3.35 -13.09 -1.22
N SER A 64 4.06 -13.85 -0.41
CA SER A 64 5.27 -14.55 -0.80
C SER A 64 4.96 -15.94 -1.34
N SER A 65 5.76 -16.40 -2.30
CA SER A 65 5.71 -17.79 -2.77
C SER A 65 6.76 -18.71 -2.15
N VAL A 66 7.67 -18.20 -1.31
CA VAL A 66 8.73 -18.99 -0.65
C VAL A 66 9.31 -18.32 0.60
N ASP A 67 9.49 -19.16 1.60
CA ASP A 67 9.79 -18.84 2.99
C ASP A 67 11.24 -18.45 3.31
N PHE A 68 11.45 -17.43 4.15
CA PHE A 68 12.65 -17.34 4.99
C PHE A 68 12.53 -18.35 6.13
N GLN A 69 13.57 -19.16 6.34
CA GLN A 69 13.61 -20.19 7.39
C GLN A 69 12.46 -21.22 7.37
N GLY A 70 11.70 -21.34 6.28
CA GLY A 70 10.56 -22.26 6.20
C GLY A 70 9.27 -21.74 6.87
N ALA A 71 9.14 -20.42 7.05
CA ALA A 71 7.87 -19.76 7.33
C ALA A 71 7.41 -18.86 6.16
N SER A 72 6.16 -19.06 5.73
CA SER A 72 5.51 -18.18 4.75
C SER A 72 5.17 -16.86 5.41
N TRP A 73 5.25 -15.77 4.64
CA TRP A 73 4.77 -14.48 5.09
C TRP A 73 3.70 -13.93 4.17
N ARG A 74 2.75 -13.22 4.78
CA ARG A 74 1.73 -12.43 4.11
C ARG A 74 1.75 -11.05 4.73
N ALA A 75 1.51 -10.04 3.93
CA ALA A 75 1.48 -8.68 4.43
C ALA A 75 0.23 -7.96 3.92
N ASP A 76 -0.59 -7.45 4.83
CA ASP A 76 -1.77 -6.67 4.50
C ASP A 76 -1.42 -5.18 4.55
N ILE A 77 -1.77 -4.45 3.49
CA ILE A 77 -1.55 -3.01 3.42
C ILE A 77 -2.64 -2.32 4.23
N ALA A 78 -2.24 -1.66 5.31
CA ALA A 78 -3.15 -0.90 6.17
C ALA A 78 -3.39 0.51 5.66
N GLU A 79 -2.38 1.17 5.09
CA GLU A 79 -2.50 2.55 4.63
C GLU A 79 -1.46 2.85 3.57
N MET A 80 -1.84 3.69 2.60
CA MET A 80 -0.91 4.30 1.65
C MET A 80 -0.72 5.77 1.92
N ILE A 81 0.55 6.15 2.05
CA ILE A 81 0.96 7.48 2.45
C ILE A 81 1.74 8.10 1.29
N GLN A 82 1.13 9.04 0.60
CA GLN A 82 1.73 9.72 -0.55
C GLN A 82 2.29 11.10 -0.21
N TRP A 83 3.29 11.53 -0.96
CA TRP A 83 3.72 12.94 -0.99
C TRP A 83 2.66 13.80 -1.70
N THR A 84 2.21 14.86 -1.03
CA THR A 84 1.13 15.74 -1.51
C THR A 84 1.61 17.13 -1.93
N GLY A 85 2.93 17.32 -1.99
CA GLY A 85 3.54 18.62 -2.24
C GLY A 85 3.40 19.11 -3.69
N VAL A 86 3.85 20.33 -3.93
CA VAL A 86 3.82 20.93 -5.28
C VAL A 86 5.02 20.44 -6.08
N SER A 87 4.77 19.75 -7.20
CA SER A 87 5.82 19.24 -8.10
C SER A 87 6.83 20.33 -8.50
N GLY A 88 8.12 20.03 -8.33
CA GLY A 88 9.25 20.91 -8.61
C GLY A 88 9.58 21.91 -7.51
N SER A 89 8.85 21.93 -6.39
CA SER A 89 9.13 22.82 -5.25
C SER A 89 10.34 22.41 -4.43
N GLY A 90 10.72 21.13 -4.48
CA GLY A 90 11.71 20.55 -3.55
C GLY A 90 11.17 20.43 -2.11
N ALA A 91 9.85 20.55 -1.91
CA ALA A 91 9.24 20.38 -0.60
C ALA A 91 9.39 18.94 -0.12
N ILE A 92 9.77 18.82 1.15
CA ILE A 92 9.78 17.58 1.91
C ILE A 92 8.59 17.66 2.87
N GLU A 93 7.81 16.58 2.95
CA GLU A 93 6.67 16.48 3.85
C GLU A 93 6.95 15.45 4.94
N GLU A 94 6.80 15.87 6.20
CA GLU A 94 6.77 14.93 7.32
C GLU A 94 5.46 14.14 7.29
N LYS A 95 5.57 12.83 7.49
CA LYS A 95 4.49 11.86 7.49
C LYS A 95 4.62 10.95 8.70
N ARG A 96 3.54 10.24 8.99
CA ARG A 96 3.48 9.30 10.10
C ARG A 96 2.66 8.08 9.74
N PHE A 97 3.16 6.91 10.11
CA PHE A 97 2.41 5.65 10.15
C PHE A 97 2.28 5.24 11.60
N SER A 98 1.06 5.04 12.11
CA SER A 98 0.80 4.78 13.54
C SER A 98 -0.04 3.53 13.73
N TRP A 99 0.19 2.84 14.84
CA TRP A 99 -0.59 1.69 15.28
C TRP A 99 -0.72 1.71 16.79
N ASN A 100 -1.70 0.97 17.31
CA ASN A 100 -1.75 0.66 18.74
C ASN A 100 -1.40 -0.81 18.95
N THR A 101 -0.65 -1.09 19.99
CA THR A 101 -0.49 -2.43 20.55
C THR A 101 -1.45 -2.56 21.71
N GLU A 102 -2.39 -3.49 21.60
CA GLU A 102 -3.37 -3.78 22.64
C GLU A 102 -3.04 -5.09 23.33
N THR A 103 -3.11 -5.10 24.66
CA THR A 103 -2.97 -6.31 25.46
C THR A 103 -4.32 -6.73 26.00
N TRP A 104 -4.74 -7.95 25.69
CA TRP A 104 -6.04 -8.52 26.06
C TRP A 104 -5.87 -9.71 27.00
N LEU A 105 -6.78 -9.85 27.96
CA LEU A 105 -6.90 -11.02 28.82
C LEU A 105 -8.09 -11.86 28.37
N VAL A 106 -7.84 -13.08 27.89
CA VAL A 106 -8.87 -14.04 27.49
C VAL A 106 -8.65 -15.34 28.26
N ASN A 107 -9.64 -15.78 29.04
CA ASN A 107 -9.55 -17.01 29.84
C ASN A 107 -8.29 -17.10 30.73
N ASN A 108 -7.88 -15.99 31.35
CA ASN A 108 -6.65 -15.83 32.16
C ASN A 108 -5.33 -15.97 31.38
N VAL A 109 -5.35 -15.86 30.05
CA VAL A 109 -4.15 -15.81 29.20
C VAL A 109 -4.06 -14.43 28.56
N GLN A 110 -2.86 -13.84 28.57
CA GLN A 110 -2.60 -12.55 27.93
C GLN A 110 -2.23 -12.75 26.47
N PHE A 111 -2.80 -11.90 25.61
CA PHE A 111 -2.55 -11.84 24.18
C PHE A 111 -2.22 -10.40 23.81
N GLU A 112 -1.31 -10.24 22.86
CA GLU A 112 -1.01 -8.95 22.25
C GLU A 112 -1.46 -8.97 20.79
N CYS A 113 -2.11 -7.91 20.35
CA CYS A 113 -2.49 -7.69 18.96
C CYS A 113 -2.23 -6.25 18.57
N ARG A 114 -1.95 -6.02 17.29
CA ARG A 114 -1.75 -4.68 16.75
C ARG A 114 -2.98 -4.27 15.96
N VAL A 115 -3.35 -3.01 16.07
CA VAL A 115 -4.47 -2.40 15.34
C VAL A 115 -4.03 -1.10 14.70
N SER A 116 -4.36 -0.94 13.43
CA SER A 116 -4.40 0.35 12.75
C SER A 116 -5.86 0.76 12.57
N PHE A 117 -6.10 2.00 12.12
CA PHE A 117 -7.47 2.48 11.92
C PHE A 117 -8.28 1.65 10.91
N GLU A 118 -7.60 0.87 10.04
CA GLU A 118 -8.23 0.10 8.96
C GLU A 118 -8.17 -1.43 9.14
N LEU A 119 -7.25 -1.94 9.97
CA LEU A 119 -7.13 -3.38 10.24
C LEU A 119 -7.55 -3.70 11.68
N ASP A 120 -8.62 -4.48 11.82
CA ASP A 120 -9.14 -4.93 13.12
C ASP A 120 -8.45 -6.26 13.54
N GLY A 121 -7.16 -6.18 13.88
CA GLY A 121 -6.38 -7.35 14.32
C GLY A 121 -6.85 -7.92 15.67
N CYS A 122 -7.65 -7.16 16.43
CA CYS A 122 -8.08 -7.52 17.78
C CYS A 122 -9.55 -8.01 17.88
N VAL A 123 -10.31 -8.10 16.76
CA VAL A 123 -11.74 -8.53 16.75
C VAL A 123 -11.95 -9.79 17.58
N ALA A 124 -11.13 -10.81 17.35
CA ALA A 124 -11.35 -12.14 17.91
C ALA A 124 -11.31 -12.11 19.44
N TYR A 125 -10.40 -11.32 20.03
CA TYR A 125 -10.27 -11.20 21.48
C TYR A 125 -11.43 -10.42 22.07
N ARG A 126 -11.81 -9.30 21.45
CA ARG A 126 -12.99 -8.51 21.84
C ARG A 126 -14.27 -9.35 21.81
N ASP A 127 -14.50 -10.07 20.71
CA ASP A 127 -15.72 -10.86 20.50
C ASP A 127 -15.77 -12.12 21.38
N SER A 128 -14.61 -12.63 21.79
CA SER A 128 -14.51 -13.71 22.79
C SER A 128 -14.85 -13.26 24.22
N GLY A 129 -15.10 -11.96 24.44
CA GLY A 129 -15.34 -11.38 25.76
C GLY A 129 -14.06 -11.11 26.54
N GLY A 130 -12.93 -10.93 25.85
CA GLY A 130 -11.66 -10.56 26.47
C GLY A 130 -11.72 -9.21 27.20
N GLU A 131 -10.89 -9.06 28.22
CA GLU A 131 -10.70 -7.79 28.93
C GLU A 131 -9.47 -7.07 28.37
N LEU A 132 -9.66 -5.84 27.88
CA LEU A 132 -8.55 -4.98 27.46
C LEU A 132 -7.77 -4.52 28.71
N LEU A 133 -6.50 -4.89 28.79
CA LEU A 133 -5.60 -4.53 29.90
C LEU A 133 -4.86 -3.22 29.63
N SER A 134 -4.40 -3.02 28.40
CA SER A 134 -3.63 -1.82 27.98
C SER A 134 -3.76 -1.58 26.48
N SER A 135 -3.49 -0.33 26.08
CA SER A 135 -3.39 0.10 24.70
C SER A 135 -2.28 1.14 24.62
N GLU A 136 -1.22 0.84 23.88
CA GLU A 136 -0.04 1.69 23.72
C GLU A 136 0.10 2.11 22.25
N GLN A 137 0.22 3.41 22.01
CA GLN A 137 0.38 3.95 20.65
C GLN A 137 1.86 4.00 20.27
N SER A 138 2.17 3.48 19.09
CA SER A 138 3.48 3.53 18.44
C SER A 138 3.38 4.14 17.05
N SER A 139 4.49 4.68 16.53
CA SER A 139 4.49 5.27 15.20
C SER A 139 5.89 5.38 14.57
N TYR A 140 5.95 5.27 13.25
CA TYR A 140 7.07 5.74 12.44
C TYR A 140 6.83 7.19 12.04
N SER A 141 7.82 8.06 12.25
CA SER A 141 7.85 9.39 11.64
C SER A 141 8.89 9.39 10.53
N PHE A 142 8.51 9.84 9.35
CA PHE A 142 9.36 9.79 8.16
C PHE A 142 9.09 10.99 7.27
N SER A 143 9.91 11.16 6.24
CA SER A 143 9.80 12.26 5.30
C SER A 143 9.66 11.74 3.88
N LEU A 144 8.71 12.30 3.14
CA LEU A 144 8.55 12.04 1.72
C LEU A 144 8.88 13.29 0.91
N SER A 145 9.47 13.05 -0.26
CA SER A 145 9.75 14.05 -1.29
C SER A 145 8.98 13.73 -2.57
N GLU A 146 9.07 14.62 -3.55
CA GLU A 146 8.45 14.42 -4.87
C GLU A 146 8.80 13.05 -5.48
N GLY A 147 7.76 12.31 -5.87
CA GLY A 147 7.90 10.97 -6.47
C GLY A 147 8.13 9.84 -5.45
N GLN A 148 7.99 10.12 -4.16
CA GLN A 148 8.03 9.13 -3.08
C GLN A 148 6.64 8.89 -2.48
N PHE A 149 6.44 7.69 -2.00
CA PHE A 149 5.24 7.23 -1.31
C PHE A 149 5.64 6.12 -0.32
N ALA A 150 4.75 5.75 0.59
CA ALA A 150 4.98 4.65 1.51
C ALA A 150 3.71 3.83 1.70
N GLY A 151 3.88 2.53 1.98
CA GLY A 151 2.83 1.67 2.51
C GLY A 151 3.10 1.38 3.97
N GLY A 152 2.10 1.61 4.82
CA GLY A 152 2.03 1.00 6.15
C GLY A 152 1.46 -0.40 6.00
N VAL A 153 2.22 -1.41 6.40
CA VAL A 153 1.92 -2.82 6.15
C VAL A 153 1.99 -3.59 7.46
N PHE A 154 1.10 -4.57 7.63
CA PHE A 154 1.11 -5.51 8.75
C PHE A 154 1.48 -6.89 8.23
N ILE A 155 2.54 -7.47 8.77
CA ILE A 155 3.09 -8.74 8.28
C ILE A 155 2.77 -9.86 9.25
N ASP A 156 2.25 -10.93 8.70
CA ASP A 156 2.22 -12.23 9.33
C ASP A 156 3.46 -13.02 8.91
N TRP A 157 4.22 -13.52 9.89
CA TRP A 157 5.44 -14.28 9.69
C TRP A 157 5.51 -15.46 10.66
N GLY A 158 5.21 -16.66 10.15
CA GLY A 158 5.16 -17.86 10.98
C GLY A 158 4.09 -17.76 12.07
N GLU A 159 4.50 -17.72 13.34
CA GLU A 159 3.58 -17.58 14.49
C GLU A 159 3.37 -16.11 14.92
N TYR A 160 4.16 -15.18 14.37
CA TYR A 160 4.03 -13.75 14.67
C TYR A 160 3.05 -13.12 13.69
N THR A 161 1.99 -12.51 14.20
CA THR A 161 0.98 -11.83 13.39
C THR A 161 1.06 -10.33 13.55
N ASP A 162 0.61 -9.61 12.51
CA ASP A 162 0.42 -8.16 12.51
C ASP A 162 1.69 -7.36 12.88
N ILE A 163 2.86 -7.76 12.39
CA ILE A 163 4.11 -7.00 12.62
C ILE A 163 4.05 -5.69 11.80
N PRO A 164 4.09 -4.51 12.44
CA PRO A 164 3.93 -3.23 11.77
C PRO A 164 5.22 -2.81 11.06
N VAL A 165 5.14 -2.62 9.74
CA VAL A 165 6.26 -2.22 8.91
C VAL A 165 5.90 -1.06 8.00
N LEU A 166 6.83 -0.12 7.88
CA LEU A 166 6.78 0.93 6.89
C LEU A 166 7.61 0.50 5.67
N SER A 167 6.99 0.48 4.49
CA SER A 167 7.68 0.32 3.23
C SER A 167 7.62 1.64 2.47
N ALA A 168 8.68 2.45 2.60
CA ALA A 168 8.80 3.70 1.85
C ALA A 168 9.55 3.48 0.53
N MET A 169 9.03 4.04 -0.55
CA MET A 169 9.46 3.78 -1.92
C MET A 169 9.57 5.05 -2.74
N GLN A 170 10.40 5.00 -3.77
CA GLN A 170 10.54 6.01 -4.81
C GLN A 170 10.22 5.43 -6.18
N ILE A 171 9.53 6.22 -7.01
CA ILE A 171 9.35 5.93 -8.43
C ILE A 171 10.70 6.07 -9.16
N ILE A 172 11.21 4.97 -9.70
CA ILE A 172 12.47 4.92 -10.45
C ILE A 172 12.20 5.24 -11.93
N SER A 173 11.19 4.60 -12.51
CA SER A 173 10.83 4.76 -13.93
C SER A 173 9.37 4.41 -14.19
N LEU A 174 8.82 4.97 -15.27
CA LEU A 174 7.59 4.52 -15.89
C LEU A 174 7.87 4.27 -17.37
N GLU A 175 7.71 3.03 -17.82
CA GLU A 175 7.93 2.61 -19.20
C GLU A 175 6.69 1.91 -19.74
N GLY A 176 5.96 2.56 -20.63
CA GLY A 176 4.64 2.07 -21.07
C GLY A 176 3.66 2.04 -19.89
N ASN A 177 3.18 0.85 -19.56
CA ASN A 177 2.27 0.60 -18.43
C ASN A 177 2.99 0.03 -17.19
N ILE A 178 4.32 -0.09 -17.23
CA ILE A 178 5.10 -0.67 -16.13
C ILE A 178 5.71 0.46 -15.29
N LEU A 179 5.30 0.52 -14.03
CA LEU A 179 5.89 1.38 -13.01
C LEU A 179 6.95 0.59 -12.26
N THR A 180 8.18 1.10 -12.19
CA THR A 180 9.26 0.53 -11.37
C THR A 180 9.49 1.41 -10.16
N VAL A 181 9.53 0.79 -8.98
CA VAL A 181 9.72 1.43 -7.70
C VAL A 181 10.87 0.76 -6.95
N GLY A 182 11.52 1.50 -6.08
CA GLY A 182 12.53 0.94 -5.18
C GLY A 182 12.49 1.58 -3.81
N SER A 183 12.93 0.84 -2.81
CA SER A 183 12.90 1.29 -1.43
C SER A 183 13.85 2.46 -1.19
N ILE A 184 13.44 3.35 -0.28
CA ILE A 184 14.27 4.45 0.18
C ILE A 184 14.72 4.18 1.61
N ASP A 185 15.94 4.60 1.92
CA ASP A 185 16.48 4.64 3.27
C ASP A 185 15.81 5.80 4.03
N THR A 186 14.97 5.45 5.02
CA THR A 186 14.15 6.42 5.76
C THR A 186 14.75 6.86 7.09
N ASP A 187 15.66 6.07 7.66
CA ASP A 187 16.34 6.33 8.93
C ASP A 187 17.82 6.69 8.76
N PHE A 188 18.29 6.75 7.51
CA PHE A 188 19.64 7.15 7.09
C PHE A 188 20.74 6.23 7.62
N ASP A 189 20.44 4.93 7.78
CA ASP A 189 21.40 3.92 8.22
C ASP A 189 22.27 3.36 7.07
N GLY A 190 21.96 3.72 5.83
CA GLY A 190 22.64 3.27 4.61
C GLY A 190 22.03 2.03 3.97
N ILE A 191 20.96 1.47 4.54
CA ILE A 191 20.20 0.32 4.06
C ILE A 191 18.88 0.84 3.49
N PRO A 192 18.54 0.52 2.22
CA PRO A 192 17.22 0.88 1.70
C PRO A 192 16.11 0.22 2.53
N GLY A 193 15.13 1.00 3.00
CA GLY A 193 14.01 0.51 3.80
C GLY A 193 13.75 1.32 5.06
N THR A 194 13.01 0.70 5.98
CA THR A 194 12.77 1.23 7.33
C THR A 194 13.07 0.15 8.36
N ALA A 195 13.82 0.50 9.41
CA ALA A 195 14.06 -0.39 10.53
C ALA A 195 12.76 -0.69 11.30
N LEU A 196 12.54 -1.94 11.68
CA LEU A 196 11.40 -2.39 12.45
C LEU A 196 11.51 -1.91 13.90
N LEU A 197 10.43 -1.35 14.43
CA LEU A 197 10.31 -0.87 15.82
C LEU A 197 9.65 -1.88 16.77
N ASP A 198 9.20 -3.02 16.24
CA ASP A 198 8.47 -4.02 17.02
C ASP A 198 9.14 -5.40 16.95
N ALA A 199 8.87 -6.20 17.97
CA ALA A 199 9.26 -7.59 18.04
C ALA A 199 8.55 -8.42 16.94
N PRO A 200 9.14 -9.55 16.50
CA PRO A 200 10.38 -10.17 17.00
C PRO A 200 11.66 -9.61 16.36
N PHE A 201 11.55 -8.68 15.42
CA PHE A 201 12.64 -8.25 14.53
C PHE A 201 13.09 -6.82 14.81
N LEU A 202 13.09 -6.40 16.06
CA LEU A 202 13.43 -5.03 16.46
C LEU A 202 14.82 -4.63 15.90
N GLY A 203 14.86 -3.58 15.09
CA GLY A 203 16.07 -3.05 14.46
C GLY A 203 16.49 -3.77 13.17
N ALA A 204 15.77 -4.78 12.71
CA ALA A 204 15.94 -5.31 11.36
C ALA A 204 15.33 -4.35 10.33
N THR A 205 15.78 -4.36 9.08
CA THR A 205 15.26 -3.46 8.04
C THR A 205 14.50 -4.24 6.98
N TRP A 206 13.31 -3.75 6.65
CA TRP A 206 12.48 -4.26 5.55
C TRP A 206 12.66 -3.42 4.31
N SER A 207 13.05 -4.06 3.20
CA SER A 207 13.25 -3.41 1.92
C SER A 207 12.44 -4.08 0.82
N PHE A 208 11.90 -3.27 -0.06
CA PHE A 208 11.05 -3.69 -1.16
C PHE A 208 11.36 -2.92 -2.45
N ASP A 209 11.69 -3.67 -3.49
CA ASP A 209 11.82 -3.17 -4.85
C ASP A 209 10.83 -3.91 -5.74
N GLY A 210 10.26 -3.24 -6.74
CA GLY A 210 9.44 -4.00 -7.68
C GLY A 210 8.81 -3.21 -8.80
N GLN A 211 7.90 -3.90 -9.48
CA GLN A 211 7.23 -3.45 -10.68
C GLN A 211 5.73 -3.69 -10.59
N GLN A 212 4.97 -2.70 -11.01
CA GLN A 212 3.52 -2.75 -11.13
C GLN A 212 3.15 -2.60 -12.60
N ASP A 213 2.39 -3.56 -13.14
CA ASP A 213 1.84 -3.48 -14.50
C ASP A 213 0.37 -3.06 -14.44
N PHE A 214 0.07 -1.91 -15.07
CA PHE A 214 -1.30 -1.45 -15.20
C PHE A 214 -1.93 -2.06 -16.46
N SER A 215 -2.74 -3.11 -16.26
CA SER A 215 -3.62 -3.59 -17.33
C SER A 215 -4.77 -2.60 -17.52
N VAL A 216 -4.69 -1.79 -18.59
CA VAL A 216 -5.83 -0.95 -18.98
C VAL A 216 -6.90 -1.87 -19.54
N VAL A 217 -7.92 -2.20 -18.74
CA VAL A 217 -9.08 -2.96 -19.23
C VAL A 217 -9.80 -2.06 -20.26
N PRO A 218 -9.86 -2.42 -21.54
CA PRO A 218 -10.57 -1.62 -22.52
C PRO A 218 -12.06 -1.65 -22.16
N VAL A 219 -12.63 -0.51 -21.79
CA VAL A 219 -14.09 -0.42 -21.63
C VAL A 219 -14.71 -0.82 -22.97
N PRO A 220 -15.56 -1.86 -23.03
CA PRO A 220 -16.12 -2.31 -24.30
C PRO A 220 -16.85 -1.15 -24.96
N GLY A 221 -16.48 -0.81 -26.20
CA GLY A 221 -17.09 0.30 -26.94
C GLY A 221 -18.63 0.23 -27.05
N ALA A 222 -19.21 -0.95 -26.82
CA ALA A 222 -20.64 -1.15 -26.66
C ALA A 222 -21.26 -0.33 -25.52
N VAL A 223 -20.59 -0.16 -24.38
CA VAL A 223 -21.07 0.65 -23.25
C VAL A 223 -21.12 2.13 -23.63
N TRP A 224 -20.09 2.61 -24.33
CA TRP A 224 -20.06 3.98 -24.87
C TRP A 224 -21.16 4.22 -25.91
N LEU A 225 -21.40 3.26 -26.80
CA LEU A 225 -22.50 3.32 -27.77
C LEU A 225 -23.87 3.26 -27.12
N PHE A 226 -24.03 2.49 -26.04
CA PHE A 226 -25.29 2.42 -25.29
C PHE A 226 -25.58 3.72 -24.55
N ILE A 227 -24.60 4.31 -23.85
CA ILE A 227 -24.79 5.57 -23.10
C ILE A 227 -25.03 6.74 -24.06
N SER A 228 -24.22 6.87 -25.11
CA SER A 228 -24.40 7.94 -26.11
C SER A 228 -25.70 7.78 -26.92
N GLY A 229 -26.07 6.54 -27.27
CA GLY A 229 -27.33 6.23 -27.94
C GLY A 229 -28.56 6.51 -27.06
N PHE A 230 -28.51 6.17 -25.77
CA PHE A 230 -29.60 6.39 -24.82
C PHE A 230 -29.80 7.88 -24.51
N ALA A 231 -28.72 8.64 -24.33
CA ALA A 231 -28.80 10.10 -24.17
C ALA A 231 -29.39 10.78 -25.41
N GLY A 232 -29.00 10.34 -26.61
CA GLY A 232 -29.58 10.81 -27.88
C GLY A 232 -31.08 10.51 -28.00
N LEU A 233 -31.53 9.35 -27.53
CA LEU A 233 -32.95 8.96 -27.50
C LEU A 233 -33.77 9.76 -26.49
N MET A 234 -33.23 10.04 -25.30
CA MET A 234 -33.89 10.88 -24.29
C MET A 234 -34.06 12.34 -24.79
N LEU A 235 -33.02 12.92 -25.39
CA LEU A 235 -33.06 14.28 -25.92
C LEU A 235 -34.03 14.44 -27.11
N THR A 236 -34.15 13.42 -27.95
CA THR A 236 -35.11 13.42 -29.07
C THR A 236 -36.54 13.15 -28.60
N GLY A 237 -36.73 12.32 -27.57
CA GLY A 237 -38.03 12.07 -26.94
C GLY A 237 -38.63 13.30 -26.25
N LEU A 238 -37.80 14.11 -25.59
CA LEU A 238 -38.24 15.36 -24.93
C LEU A 238 -38.65 16.46 -25.90
N LYS A 239 -37.99 16.56 -27.07
CA LYS A 239 -38.36 17.53 -28.12
C LYS A 239 -39.74 17.26 -28.74
N ARG A 240 -40.24 16.03 -28.72
CA ARG A 240 -41.49 15.65 -29.37
C ARG A 240 -42.75 15.99 -28.56
N LYS A 241 -42.60 16.41 -27.30
CA LYS A 241 -43.71 16.72 -26.39
C LYS A 241 -44.03 18.22 -26.26
N GLN A 242 -43.38 19.08 -27.04
CA GLN A 242 -43.57 20.54 -27.02
C GLN A 242 -44.20 21.13 -28.29
N THR A 243 -44.86 20.31 -29.12
CA THR A 243 -45.71 20.76 -30.25
C THR A 243 -47.10 20.22 -30.11
#